data_AF-A0A2V1CWD2-F1
#
_entry.id   AF-A0A2V1CWD2-F1
#
_cell.length_a   1.000
_cell.length_b   1.000
_cell.length_c   1.000
_cell.angle_alpha   90.00
_cell.angle_beta   90.00
_cell.angle_gamma   90.00
#
_symmetry.space_group_name_H-M   'P 1'
#
loop_
_entity.id
_entity.type
_entity.pdbx_description
1 polymer ?
#
loop_
_entity_poly.entity_id
_entity_poly.type
_entity_poly.pdbx_seq_one_letter_code
_entity_poly.pdbx_strand_id
1 'polypeptide(L)'
;MFSDFAISFAKETWSLYGLGVFSVAIRMISRIQKLHLKGLEVDDYLMLSALFWYTLLCVSLNQVASGGGSNLMTVDDIANLTPEIKAERIRGSKWVFVSEHSMVLTIWTLKTCMLIIYFRITAGLKQKKLVIACAVYTGLGFIGTELALFLSCRPLNQYWAVPTENYQCSSYQHYEIVNGAFSITSDIAIMLVAMPLLIAVRLPLRQKLILLGIFGLGIFVIIAGILTKVYCLVPSLISYVYMN
;
A
#
# COMPACT_ATOMS: atom_id res chain seq x y z
N MET A 1 28.33 -0.21 -1.29
CA MET A 1 27.30 -1.26 -1.21
C MET A 1 25.98 -0.72 -0.67
N PHE A 2 25.84 -0.40 0.63
CA PHE A 2 24.61 0.25 1.17
C PHE A 2 24.25 1.56 0.44
N SER A 3 25.25 2.38 0.11
CA SER A 3 25.08 3.60 -0.68
C SER A 3 24.52 3.35 -2.08
N ASP A 4 24.97 2.27 -2.74
CA ASP A 4 24.60 1.96 -4.13
C ASP A 4 23.16 1.44 -4.21
N PHE A 5 22.77 0.60 -3.24
CA PHE A 5 21.39 0.17 -3.07
C PHE A 5 20.46 1.36 -2.83
N ALA A 6 20.78 2.24 -1.88
CA ALA A 6 19.97 3.41 -1.58
C ALA A 6 19.79 4.34 -2.81
N ILE A 7 20.86 4.53 -3.60
CA ILE A 7 20.80 5.34 -4.83
C ILE A 7 19.92 4.67 -5.90
N SER A 8 20.06 3.36 -6.12
CA SER A 8 19.23 2.63 -7.09
C SER A 8 17.75 2.66 -6.68
N PHE A 9 17.49 2.33 -5.41
CA PHE A 9 16.15 2.34 -4.83
C PHE A 9 15.49 3.71 -4.92
N ALA A 10 16.24 4.78 -4.65
CA ALA A 10 15.75 6.15 -4.80
C ALA A 10 15.37 6.45 -6.25
N LYS A 11 16.21 6.11 -7.22
CA LYS A 11 15.91 6.32 -8.65
C LYS A 11 14.62 5.62 -9.05
N GLU A 12 14.45 4.36 -8.68
CA GLU A 12 13.24 3.58 -8.97
C GLU A 12 12.01 4.19 -8.32
N THR A 13 12.08 4.44 -7.01
CA THR A 13 10.96 4.97 -6.22
C THR A 13 10.51 6.34 -6.72
N TRP A 14 11.44 7.27 -6.96
CA TRP A 14 11.10 8.62 -7.43
C TRP A 14 10.62 8.64 -8.89
N SER A 15 11.11 7.73 -9.73
CA SER A 15 10.61 7.59 -11.11
C SER A 15 9.14 7.13 -11.12
N LEU A 16 8.81 6.09 -10.35
CA LEU A 16 7.44 5.59 -10.21
C LEU A 16 6.52 6.61 -9.53
N TYR A 17 7.03 7.32 -8.53
CA TYR A 17 6.32 8.43 -7.89
C TYR A 17 5.97 9.52 -8.91
N GLY A 18 6.93 9.95 -9.74
CA GLY A 18 6.74 10.95 -10.78
C GLY A 18 5.63 10.57 -11.76
N LEU A 19 5.58 9.31 -12.20
CA LEU A 19 4.50 8.78 -13.05
C LEU A 19 3.12 8.84 -12.37
N GLY A 20 3.06 8.49 -11.08
CA GLY A 20 1.83 8.55 -10.29
C GLY A 20 1.32 9.99 -10.13
N VAL A 21 2.20 10.91 -9.71
CA VAL A 21 1.90 12.34 -9.57
C VAL A 21 1.41 12.92 -10.90
N PHE A 22 2.11 12.63 -12.00
CA PHE A 22 1.74 13.10 -13.33
C PHE A 22 0.34 12.63 -13.74
N SER A 23 0.03 11.36 -13.49
CA SER A 23 -1.30 10.79 -13.77
C SER A 23 -2.42 11.45 -12.95
N VAL A 24 -2.17 11.70 -11.66
CA VAL A 24 -3.12 12.42 -10.78
C VAL A 24 -3.27 13.87 -11.23
N ALA A 25 -2.19 14.54 -11.60
CA ALA A 25 -2.21 15.92 -12.07
C ALA A 25 -3.05 16.07 -13.34
N ILE A 26 -2.85 15.21 -14.34
CA ILE A 26 -3.67 15.19 -15.57
C ILE A 26 -5.15 15.00 -15.21
N ARG A 27 -5.46 14.06 -14.32
CA ARG A 27 -6.83 13.80 -13.88
C ARG A 27 -7.45 15.04 -13.24
N MET A 28 -6.75 15.67 -12.31
CA MET A 28 -7.24 16.86 -11.60
C MET A 28 -7.44 18.04 -12.55
N ILE A 29 -6.49 18.30 -13.44
CA ILE A 29 -6.59 19.36 -14.46
C ILE A 29 -7.81 19.11 -15.35
N SER A 30 -7.99 17.89 -15.86
CA SER A 30 -9.14 17.54 -16.71
C SER A 30 -10.48 17.72 -15.99
N ARG A 31 -10.55 17.39 -14.69
CA ARG A 31 -11.77 17.55 -13.88
C ARG A 31 -12.06 19.03 -13.62
N ILE A 32 -11.07 19.82 -13.25
CA ILE A 32 -11.22 21.26 -13.01
C ILE A 32 -11.65 21.99 -14.29
N GLN A 33 -11.06 21.64 -15.44
CA GLN A 33 -11.44 22.20 -16.74
C GLN A 33 -12.89 21.88 -17.13
N LYS A 34 -13.40 20.69 -16.79
CA LYS A 34 -14.76 20.27 -17.13
C LYS A 34 -15.84 20.74 -16.14
N LEU A 35 -15.55 20.68 -14.84
CA LEU A 35 -16.55 20.83 -13.78
C LEU A 35 -16.44 22.16 -13.02
N HIS A 36 -15.37 22.94 -13.26
CA HIS A 36 -14.96 24.09 -12.45
C HIS A 36 -14.71 23.72 -10.97
N LEU A 37 -14.05 24.60 -10.20
CA LEU A 37 -13.63 24.30 -8.81
C LEU A 37 -14.79 23.94 -7.87
N LYS A 38 -16.02 24.39 -8.17
CA LYS A 38 -17.22 24.10 -7.35
C LYS A 38 -17.84 22.73 -7.61
N GLY A 39 -17.41 22.02 -8.66
CA GLY A 39 -17.97 20.73 -9.07
C GLY A 39 -17.13 19.51 -8.66
N LEU A 40 -16.15 19.67 -7.75
CA LEU A 40 -15.33 18.55 -7.28
C LEU A 40 -16.16 17.58 -6.43
N GLU A 41 -16.03 16.30 -6.74
CA GLU A 41 -16.74 15.22 -6.05
C GLU A 41 -15.84 14.56 -4.99
N VAL A 42 -16.41 13.72 -4.13
CA VAL A 42 -15.69 12.99 -3.08
C VAL A 42 -14.48 12.21 -3.64
N ASP A 43 -14.60 11.65 -4.85
CA ASP A 43 -13.50 10.95 -5.54
C ASP A 43 -12.26 11.81 -5.76
N ASP A 44 -12.43 13.11 -6.00
CA ASP A 44 -11.32 14.02 -6.27
C ASP A 44 -10.52 14.30 -4.97
N TYR A 45 -11.23 14.46 -3.84
CA TYR A 45 -10.60 14.60 -2.52
C TYR A 45 -9.91 13.31 -2.06
N LEU A 46 -10.53 12.15 -2.31
CA LEU A 46 -9.89 10.86 -2.03
C LEU A 46 -8.63 10.64 -2.86
N MET A 47 -8.61 11.09 -4.11
CA MET A 47 -7.40 11.03 -4.94
C MET A 47 -6.27 11.91 -4.41
N LEU A 48 -6.58 13.10 -3.90
CA LEU A 48 -5.59 13.97 -3.25
C LEU A 48 -5.08 13.37 -1.93
N SER A 49 -5.97 12.73 -1.15
CA SER A 49 -5.58 11.96 0.04
C SER A 49 -4.64 10.81 -0.33
N ALA A 50 -4.97 10.03 -1.36
CA ALA A 50 -4.11 8.95 -1.86
C ALA A 50 -2.73 9.46 -2.28
N LEU A 51 -2.69 10.63 -2.96
CA LEU A 51 -1.43 11.26 -3.34
C LEU A 51 -0.59 11.62 -2.11
N PHE A 52 -1.19 12.23 -1.08
CA PHE A 52 -0.50 12.57 0.16
C PHE A 52 0.12 11.34 0.85
N TRP A 53 -0.67 10.27 1.02
CA TRP A 53 -0.18 9.03 1.64
C TRP A 53 0.88 8.35 0.78
N TYR A 54 0.74 8.40 -0.54
CA TYR A 54 1.74 7.84 -1.45
C TYR A 54 3.05 8.63 -1.41
N THR A 55 3.00 9.96 -1.33
CA THR A 55 4.21 10.79 -1.10
C THR A 55 4.88 10.42 0.20
N LEU A 56 4.11 10.29 1.30
CA LEU A 56 4.65 9.91 2.60
C LEU A 56 5.26 8.51 2.59
N LEU A 57 4.65 7.56 1.86
CA LEU A 57 5.21 6.23 1.62
C LEU A 57 6.55 6.30 0.89
N CYS A 58 6.63 7.02 -0.23
CA CYS A 58 7.88 7.14 -0.99
C CYS A 58 8.99 7.78 -0.16
N VAL A 59 8.68 8.85 0.60
CA VAL A 59 9.63 9.50 1.50
C VAL A 59 10.11 8.54 2.59
N SER A 60 9.18 7.88 3.29
CA SER A 60 9.51 6.95 4.37
C SER A 60 10.36 5.77 3.89
N LEU A 61 10.01 5.14 2.77
CA LEU A 61 10.81 4.06 2.19
C LEU A 61 12.23 4.51 1.81
N ASN A 62 12.39 5.71 1.25
CA ASN A 62 13.73 6.26 0.95
C ASN A 62 14.54 6.52 2.23
N GLN A 63 13.89 6.99 3.29
CA GLN A 63 14.54 7.20 4.59
C GLN A 63 14.95 5.88 5.25
N VAL A 64 14.14 4.82 5.09
CA VAL A 64 14.51 3.47 5.55
C VAL A 64 15.68 2.91 4.73
N ALA A 65 15.63 3.02 3.40
CA ALA A 65 16.65 2.49 2.51
C ALA A 65 18.01 3.20 2.62
N SER A 66 18.01 4.48 2.99
CA SER A 66 19.25 5.28 3.17
C SER A 66 19.78 5.29 4.61
N GLY A 67 19.02 4.76 5.57
CA GLY A 67 19.43 4.68 6.98
C GLY A 67 20.10 3.35 7.35
N GLY A 68 20.73 3.31 8.52
CA GLY A 68 21.41 2.15 9.11
C GLY A 68 20.53 0.98 9.59
N GLY A 69 19.34 0.80 9.02
CA GLY A 69 18.42 -0.31 9.31
C GLY A 69 17.33 -0.02 10.35
N SER A 70 16.61 -1.07 10.74
CA SER A 70 15.47 -1.00 11.68
C SER A 70 15.80 -1.71 13.01
N ASN A 71 14.80 -1.91 13.86
CA ASN A 71 14.88 -2.68 15.10
C ASN A 71 14.86 -4.20 14.86
N LEU A 72 14.60 -4.64 13.63
CA LEU A 72 14.81 -6.01 13.22
C LEU A 72 16.31 -6.21 12.93
N MET A 73 16.97 -6.95 13.83
CA MET A 73 18.43 -7.07 13.88
C MET A 73 18.85 -8.53 13.94
N THR A 74 19.99 -8.85 13.33
CA THR A 74 20.68 -10.14 13.49
C THR A 74 21.46 -10.21 14.81
N VAL A 75 22.03 -11.37 15.13
CA VAL A 75 22.89 -11.52 16.33
C VAL A 75 24.14 -10.64 16.23
N ASP A 76 24.74 -10.54 15.05
CA ASP A 76 25.91 -9.71 14.80
C ASP A 76 25.59 -8.22 14.89
N ASP A 77 24.40 -7.82 14.46
CA ASP A 77 23.88 -6.46 14.59
C ASP A 77 23.73 -6.00 16.03
N ILE A 78 23.35 -6.93 16.93
CA ILE A 78 23.23 -6.68 18.37
C ILE A 78 24.61 -6.61 19.02
N ALA A 79 25.53 -7.50 18.61
CA ALA A 79 26.89 -7.54 19.14
C ALA A 79 27.69 -6.27 18.81
N ASN A 80 27.46 -5.67 17.64
CA ASN A 80 28.18 -4.48 17.16
C ASN A 80 27.44 -3.15 17.40
N LEU A 81 26.50 -3.12 18.35
CA LEU A 81 25.64 -1.96 18.57
C LEU A 81 26.39 -0.81 19.30
N THR A 82 26.71 0.26 18.58
CA THR A 82 27.20 1.52 19.18
C THR A 82 26.04 2.48 19.50
N PRO A 83 26.23 3.49 20.37
CA PRO A 83 25.21 4.51 20.62
C PRO A 83 24.71 5.22 19.36
N GLU A 84 25.60 5.46 18.39
CA GLU A 84 25.30 6.11 17.12
C GLU A 84 24.43 5.20 16.23
N ILE A 85 24.82 3.93 16.07
CA ILE A 85 24.06 2.93 15.30
C ILE A 85 22.67 2.72 15.93
N LYS A 86 22.61 2.68 17.27
CA LYS A 86 21.34 2.56 17.99
C LYS A 86 20.41 3.74 17.70
N ALA A 87 20.90 4.98 17.76
CA ALA A 87 20.09 6.15 17.46
C ALA A 87 19.58 6.15 16.00
N GLU A 88 20.44 5.73 15.07
CA GLU A 88 20.08 5.60 13.66
C GLU A 88 19.00 4.53 13.43
N ARG A 89 19.12 3.34 14.05
CA ARG A 89 18.12 2.27 13.95
C ARG A 89 16.79 2.63 14.59
N ILE A 90 16.79 3.41 15.68
CA ILE A 90 15.56 3.95 16.27
C ILE A 90 14.86 4.88 15.26
N ARG A 91 15.62 5.74 14.57
CA ARG A 91 15.08 6.61 13.51
C ARG A 91 14.54 5.78 12.34
N GLY A 92 15.28 4.78 11.87
CA GLY A 92 14.85 3.87 10.80
C GLY A 92 13.56 3.13 11.16
N SER A 93 13.45 2.61 12.37
CA SER A 93 12.26 1.89 12.85
C SER A 93 11.00 2.78 12.90
N LYS A 94 11.15 4.06 13.25
CA LYS A 94 10.04 5.03 13.18
C LYS A 94 9.60 5.25 11.73
N TRP A 95 10.53 5.33 10.79
CA TRP A 95 10.20 5.44 9.37
C TRP A 95 9.54 4.16 8.82
N VAL A 96 9.93 2.98 9.29
CA VAL A 96 9.25 1.71 8.96
C VAL A 96 7.79 1.75 9.42
N PHE A 97 7.53 2.20 10.64
CA PHE A 97 6.14 2.33 11.12
C PHE A 97 5.32 3.31 10.26
N VAL A 98 5.93 4.45 9.89
CA VAL A 98 5.31 5.43 8.99
C VAL A 98 5.07 4.85 7.60
N SER A 99 6.01 4.07 7.05
CA SER A 99 5.85 3.45 5.73
C SER A 99 4.72 2.43 5.72
N GLU A 100 4.63 1.58 6.76
CA GLU A 100 3.54 0.61 6.88
C GLU A 100 2.17 1.29 6.92
N HIS A 101 2.01 2.28 7.79
CA HIS A 101 0.76 3.04 7.90
C HIS A 101 0.41 3.77 6.61
N SER A 102 1.39 4.43 5.97
CA SER A 102 1.19 5.16 4.71
C SER A 102 0.85 4.23 3.55
N MET A 103 1.44 3.04 3.50
CA MET A 103 1.13 2.01 2.49
C MET A 103 -0.32 1.56 2.62
N VAL A 104 -0.75 1.22 3.84
CA VAL A 104 -2.14 0.87 4.14
C VAL A 104 -3.06 1.99 3.67
N LEU A 105 -2.88 3.21 4.18
CA LEU A 105 -3.77 4.33 3.81
C LEU A 105 -3.81 4.61 2.30
N THR A 106 -2.68 4.50 1.61
CA THR A 106 -2.64 4.63 0.14
C THR A 106 -3.50 3.57 -0.53
N ILE A 107 -3.25 2.29 -0.22
CA ILE A 107 -3.93 1.14 -0.85
C ILE A 107 -5.44 1.18 -0.56
N TRP A 108 -5.84 1.36 0.70
CA TRP A 108 -7.25 1.36 1.08
C TRP A 108 -8.01 2.59 0.54
N THR A 109 -7.35 3.74 0.39
CA THR A 109 -7.94 4.90 -0.30
C THR A 109 -8.19 4.61 -1.78
N LEU A 110 -7.22 3.98 -2.48
CA LEU A 110 -7.39 3.59 -3.88
C LEU A 110 -8.53 2.57 -4.07
N LYS A 111 -8.65 1.58 -3.17
CA LYS A 111 -9.80 0.64 -3.16
C LYS A 111 -11.13 1.36 -2.98
N THR A 112 -11.17 2.35 -2.08
CA THR A 112 -12.36 3.17 -1.85
C THR A 112 -12.75 3.95 -3.11
N CYS A 113 -11.79 4.59 -3.79
CA CYS A 113 -12.02 5.24 -5.08
C CYS A 113 -12.61 4.26 -6.13
N MET A 114 -12.04 3.06 -6.26
CA MET A 114 -12.54 2.05 -7.20
C MET A 114 -13.97 1.62 -6.86
N LEU A 115 -14.27 1.38 -5.58
CA LEU A 115 -15.60 0.99 -5.11
C LEU A 115 -16.65 2.08 -5.36
N ILE A 116 -16.31 3.36 -5.18
CA ILE A 116 -17.22 4.47 -5.48
C ILE A 116 -17.53 4.53 -6.98
N ILE A 117 -16.51 4.38 -7.83
CA ILE A 117 -16.69 4.31 -9.28
C ILE A 117 -17.63 3.14 -9.65
N TYR A 118 -17.40 1.95 -9.11
CA TYR A 118 -18.25 0.79 -9.37
C TYR A 118 -19.66 0.95 -8.81
N PHE A 119 -19.83 1.61 -7.67
CA PHE A 119 -21.14 1.91 -7.11
C PHE A 119 -21.95 2.82 -8.04
N ARG A 120 -21.30 3.81 -8.66
CA ARG A 120 -21.93 4.70 -9.64
C ARG A 120 -22.28 3.99 -10.94
N ILE A 121 -21.37 3.17 -11.48
CA ILE A 121 -21.61 2.42 -12.73
C ILE A 121 -22.73 1.40 -12.54
N THR A 122 -22.82 0.77 -11.36
CA THR A 122 -23.86 -0.22 -11.05
C THR A 122 -25.17 0.40 -10.56
N ALA A 123 -25.33 1.73 -10.63
CA ALA A 123 -26.58 2.39 -10.27
C ALA A 123 -27.75 1.86 -11.13
N GLY A 124 -28.80 1.37 -10.48
CA GLY A 124 -29.96 0.76 -11.15
C GLY A 124 -29.80 -0.72 -11.52
N LEU A 125 -28.64 -1.33 -11.31
CA LEU A 125 -28.39 -2.75 -11.56
C LEU A 125 -28.51 -3.58 -10.28
N LYS A 126 -28.87 -4.87 -10.41
CA LYS A 126 -28.94 -5.82 -9.26
C LYS A 126 -27.57 -5.99 -8.60
N GLN A 127 -26.50 -5.86 -9.39
CA GLN A 127 -25.09 -5.92 -9.00
C GLN A 127 -24.70 -4.84 -7.99
N LYS A 128 -25.47 -3.75 -7.86
CA LYS A 128 -25.24 -2.72 -6.83
C LYS A 128 -25.16 -3.30 -5.42
N LYS A 129 -26.00 -4.30 -5.11
CA LYS A 129 -25.98 -4.95 -3.78
C LYS A 129 -24.65 -5.66 -3.51
N LEU A 130 -24.05 -6.26 -4.54
CA LEU A 130 -22.74 -6.91 -4.44
C LEU A 130 -21.62 -5.89 -4.23
N VAL A 131 -21.68 -4.76 -4.94
CA VAL A 131 -20.71 -3.65 -4.73
C VAL A 131 -20.78 -3.12 -3.31
N ILE A 132 -21.99 -2.93 -2.76
CA ILE A 132 -22.17 -2.48 -1.37
C ILE A 132 -21.61 -3.51 -0.39
N ALA A 133 -21.92 -4.80 -0.57
CA ALA A 133 -21.40 -5.86 0.29
C ALA A 133 -19.86 -5.92 0.24
N CYS A 134 -19.27 -5.78 -0.95
CA CYS A 134 -17.83 -5.69 -1.14
C CYS A 134 -17.25 -4.43 -0.46
N ALA A 135 -17.92 -3.28 -0.56
CA ALA A 135 -17.48 -2.06 0.11
C ALA A 135 -17.52 -2.18 1.65
N VAL A 136 -18.54 -2.82 2.20
CA VAL A 136 -18.62 -3.10 3.65
C VAL A 136 -17.50 -4.05 4.07
N TYR A 137 -17.27 -5.13 3.32
CA TYR A 137 -16.16 -6.05 3.58
C TYR A 137 -14.80 -5.35 3.57
N THR A 138 -14.53 -4.55 2.54
CA THR A 138 -13.31 -3.75 2.43
C THR A 138 -13.20 -2.75 3.59
N GLY A 139 -14.27 -2.06 3.97
CA GLY A 139 -14.26 -1.15 5.12
C GLY A 139 -13.94 -1.85 6.44
N LEU A 140 -14.50 -3.03 6.68
CA LEU A 140 -14.19 -3.85 7.86
C LEU A 140 -12.74 -4.35 7.83
N GLY A 141 -12.24 -4.75 6.66
CA GLY A 141 -10.85 -5.15 6.48
C GLY A 141 -9.85 -4.03 6.74
N PHE A 142 -10.18 -2.80 6.37
CA PHE A 142 -9.39 -1.61 6.70
C PHE A 142 -9.30 -1.42 8.22
N ILE A 143 -10.45 -1.41 8.91
CA ILE A 143 -10.50 -1.28 10.37
C ILE A 143 -9.71 -2.40 11.04
N GLY A 144 -9.86 -3.65 10.58
CA GLY A 144 -9.12 -4.79 11.08
C GLY A 144 -7.60 -4.64 10.92
N THR A 145 -7.15 -4.17 9.76
CA THR A 145 -5.73 -3.89 9.47
C THR A 145 -5.17 -2.79 10.38
N GLU A 146 -5.90 -1.68 10.55
CA GLU A 146 -5.49 -0.58 11.44
C GLU A 146 -5.40 -1.04 12.89
N LEU A 147 -6.41 -1.76 13.39
CA LEU A 147 -6.37 -2.34 14.73
C LEU A 147 -5.20 -3.32 14.87
N ALA A 148 -4.90 -4.13 13.86
CA ALA A 148 -3.74 -5.01 13.89
C ALA A 148 -2.43 -4.22 13.97
N LEU A 149 -2.27 -3.12 13.23
CA LEU A 149 -1.06 -2.30 13.26
C LEU A 149 -0.84 -1.67 14.65
N PHE A 150 -1.88 -1.14 15.27
CA PHE A 150 -1.74 -0.45 16.56
C PHE A 150 -1.82 -1.37 17.79
N LEU A 151 -2.41 -2.56 17.67
CA LEU A 151 -2.67 -3.44 18.82
C LEU A 151 -1.84 -4.72 18.84
N SER A 152 -1.22 -5.14 17.74
CA SER A 152 -0.41 -6.39 17.70
C SER A 152 0.90 -6.31 18.47
N CYS A 153 1.37 -5.10 18.79
CA CYS A 153 2.55 -4.87 19.61
C CYS A 153 2.19 -3.91 20.75
N ARG A 154 2.38 -4.36 22.00
CA ARG A 154 2.20 -3.54 23.20
C ARG A 154 3.35 -3.75 24.18
N PRO A 155 3.96 -2.67 24.71
CA PRO A 155 3.65 -1.25 24.44
C PRO A 155 4.11 -0.79 23.04
N LEU A 156 3.41 0.20 22.46
CA LEU A 156 3.60 0.63 21.07
C LEU A 156 5.04 1.12 20.79
N ASN A 157 5.72 1.64 21.80
CA ASN A 157 7.11 2.07 21.69
C ASN A 157 8.10 0.95 21.34
N GLN A 158 7.72 -0.33 21.50
CA GLN A 158 8.52 -1.47 21.08
C GLN A 158 8.70 -1.56 19.56
N TYR A 159 7.81 -0.96 18.76
CA TYR A 159 8.00 -0.84 17.31
C TYR A 159 9.26 -0.07 16.90
N TRP A 160 9.82 0.74 17.80
CA TRP A 160 11.06 1.48 17.56
C TRP A 160 12.05 1.36 18.72
N ALA A 161 11.90 0.34 19.58
CA ALA A 161 12.87 0.01 20.62
C ALA A 161 14.04 -0.76 20.01
N VAL A 162 15.27 -0.40 20.43
CA VAL A 162 16.51 -1.04 19.95
C VAL A 162 17.40 -1.36 21.17
N PRO A 163 17.59 -2.65 21.51
CA PRO A 163 16.91 -3.82 20.96
C PRO A 163 15.43 -3.89 21.39
N THR A 164 14.60 -4.55 20.59
CA THR A 164 13.22 -4.89 20.98
C THR A 164 13.22 -6.15 21.84
N GLU A 165 12.32 -6.22 22.81
CA GLU A 165 12.14 -7.44 23.62
C GLU A 165 11.29 -8.48 22.87
N ASN A 166 10.42 -8.03 21.96
CA ASN A 166 9.45 -8.88 21.28
C ASN A 166 9.72 -8.91 19.78
N TYR A 167 9.94 -10.10 19.24
CA TYR A 167 10.17 -10.32 17.81
C TYR A 167 9.00 -9.82 16.95
N GLN A 168 7.76 -9.96 17.42
CA GLN A 168 6.57 -9.46 16.71
C GLN A 168 6.61 -7.94 16.46
N CYS A 169 7.22 -7.18 17.38
CA CYS A 169 7.32 -5.73 17.29
C CYS A 169 8.42 -5.25 16.33
N SER A 170 9.39 -6.10 15.99
CA SER A 170 10.37 -5.82 14.94
C SER A 170 9.98 -6.40 13.58
N SER A 171 9.34 -7.56 13.57
CA SER A 171 9.00 -8.28 12.33
C SER A 171 7.66 -7.91 11.73
N TYR A 172 6.78 -7.25 12.49
CA TYR A 172 5.42 -6.89 12.08
C TYR A 172 4.54 -8.10 11.68
N GLN A 173 4.95 -9.32 11.99
CA GLN A 173 4.42 -10.56 11.39
C GLN A 173 2.89 -10.72 11.53
N HIS A 174 2.31 -10.59 12.73
CA HIS A 174 0.84 -10.70 12.90
C HIS A 174 0.07 -9.62 12.13
N TYR A 175 0.53 -8.37 12.14
CA TYR A 175 -0.09 -7.29 11.35
C TYR A 175 0.03 -7.59 9.86
N GLU A 176 1.18 -8.04 9.38
CA GLU A 176 1.42 -8.35 7.98
C GLU A 176 0.53 -9.48 7.47
N ILE A 177 0.26 -10.49 8.29
CA ILE A 177 -0.70 -11.57 8.01
C ILE A 177 -2.12 -11.02 7.88
N VAL A 178 -2.56 -10.19 8.85
CA VAL A 178 -3.91 -9.59 8.83
C VAL A 178 -4.09 -8.68 7.62
N ASN A 179 -3.13 -7.77 7.38
CA ASN A 179 -3.10 -6.86 6.25
C ASN A 179 -3.10 -7.63 4.92
N GLY A 180 -2.25 -8.65 4.78
CA GLY A 180 -2.20 -9.52 3.61
C GLY A 180 -3.52 -10.22 3.35
N ALA A 181 -4.11 -10.84 4.38
CA ALA A 181 -5.37 -11.55 4.28
C ALA A 181 -6.49 -10.63 3.78
N PHE A 182 -6.72 -9.49 4.44
CA PHE A 182 -7.81 -8.58 4.06
C PHE A 182 -7.53 -7.83 2.76
N SER A 183 -6.28 -7.42 2.50
CA SER A 183 -5.95 -6.70 1.29
C SER A 183 -6.13 -7.60 0.06
N ILE A 184 -5.54 -8.79 0.03
CA ILE A 184 -5.60 -9.68 -1.14
C ILE A 184 -7.02 -10.15 -1.42
N THR A 185 -7.75 -10.56 -0.38
CA THR A 185 -9.14 -11.04 -0.54
C THR A 185 -10.09 -9.92 -0.97
N SER A 186 -9.91 -8.69 -0.48
CA SER A 186 -10.71 -7.54 -0.95
C SER A 186 -10.40 -7.20 -2.41
N ASP A 187 -9.15 -7.30 -2.86
CA ASP A 187 -8.80 -7.10 -4.27
C ASP A 187 -9.46 -8.14 -5.18
N ILE A 188 -9.42 -9.41 -4.78
CA ILE A 188 -10.11 -10.49 -5.48
C ILE A 188 -11.63 -10.22 -5.51
N ALA A 189 -12.23 -9.82 -4.38
CA ALA A 189 -13.65 -9.53 -4.31
C ALA A 189 -14.05 -8.36 -5.23
N ILE A 190 -13.29 -7.27 -5.22
CA ILE A 190 -13.50 -6.10 -6.09
C ILE A 190 -13.39 -6.53 -7.56
N MET A 191 -12.37 -7.34 -7.90
CA MET A 191 -12.15 -7.85 -9.25
C MET A 191 -13.29 -8.75 -9.72
N LEU A 192 -13.78 -9.66 -8.87
CA LEU A 192 -14.91 -10.55 -9.16
C LEU A 192 -16.23 -9.79 -9.32
N VAL A 193 -16.40 -8.66 -8.64
CA VAL A 193 -17.57 -7.79 -8.83
C VAL A 193 -17.46 -6.99 -10.13
N ALA A 194 -16.26 -6.52 -10.49
CA ALA A 194 -16.01 -5.76 -11.71
C ALA A 194 -16.13 -6.61 -12.98
N MET A 195 -15.60 -7.83 -12.98
CA MET A 195 -15.47 -8.65 -14.20
C MET A 195 -16.82 -8.93 -14.90
N PRO A 196 -17.90 -9.37 -14.22
CA PRO A 196 -19.18 -9.66 -14.87
C PRO A 196 -19.85 -8.39 -15.42
N LEU A 197 -19.69 -7.26 -14.73
CA LEU A 197 -20.20 -5.97 -15.19
C LEU A 197 -19.57 -5.61 -16.53
N LEU A 198 -18.24 -5.76 -16.63
CA LEU A 198 -17.47 -5.40 -17.81
C LEU A 198 -17.72 -6.34 -19.01
N ILE A 199 -17.93 -7.63 -18.75
CA ILE A 199 -18.26 -8.61 -19.80
C ILE A 199 -19.66 -8.37 -20.39
N ALA A 200 -20.61 -7.91 -19.55
CA ALA A 200 -21.98 -7.66 -19.99
C ALA A 200 -22.12 -6.43 -20.90
N VAL A 201 -21.17 -5.47 -20.85
CA VAL A 201 -21.24 -4.26 -21.69
C VAL A 201 -20.76 -4.55 -23.11
N ARG A 202 -21.64 -4.32 -24.10
CA ARG A 202 -21.29 -4.39 -25.52
C ARG A 202 -20.49 -3.15 -25.94
N LEU A 203 -19.17 -3.18 -25.71
CA LEU A 203 -18.26 -2.09 -26.08
C LEU A 203 -17.60 -2.32 -27.46
N PRO A 204 -17.29 -1.26 -28.21
CA PRO A 204 -16.46 -1.34 -29.41
C PRO A 204 -15.05 -1.87 -29.06
N LEU A 205 -14.43 -2.61 -29.98
CA LEU A 205 -13.20 -3.37 -29.74
C LEU A 205 -12.08 -2.56 -29.06
N ARG A 206 -11.89 -1.29 -29.45
CA ARG A 206 -10.89 -0.40 -28.86
C ARG A 206 -11.10 -0.16 -27.36
N GLN A 207 -12.34 0.06 -26.93
CA GLN A 207 -12.66 0.25 -25.51
C GLN A 207 -12.56 -1.07 -24.74
N LYS A 208 -12.93 -2.18 -25.37
CA LYS A 208 -12.78 -3.53 -24.81
C LYS A 208 -11.31 -3.89 -24.54
N LEU A 209 -10.38 -3.51 -25.42
CA LEU A 209 -8.95 -3.73 -25.23
C LEU A 209 -8.37 -2.91 -24.06
N ILE A 210 -8.74 -1.62 -23.95
CA ILE A 210 -8.32 -0.77 -22.82
C ILE A 210 -8.80 -1.39 -21.51
N LEU A 211 -10.05 -1.86 -21.48
CA LEU A 211 -10.67 -2.45 -20.31
C LEU A 211 -10.02 -3.76 -19.89
N LEU A 212 -9.66 -4.61 -20.86
CA LEU A 212 -8.88 -5.83 -20.61
C LEU A 212 -7.51 -5.51 -20.03
N GLY A 213 -6.85 -4.44 -20.52
CA GLY A 213 -5.58 -3.96 -19.97
C GLY A 213 -5.69 -3.53 -18.50
N ILE A 214 -6.75 -2.79 -18.15
CA ILE A 214 -7.01 -2.38 -16.75
C ILE A 214 -7.23 -3.61 -15.85
N PHE A 215 -7.96 -4.62 -16.34
CA PHE A 215 -8.18 -5.85 -15.58
C PHE A 215 -6.89 -6.66 -15.40
N GLY A 216 -6.07 -6.76 -16.44
CA GLY A 216 -4.75 -7.39 -16.37
C GLY A 216 -3.84 -6.71 -15.35
N LEU A 217 -3.88 -5.37 -15.26
CA LEU A 217 -3.16 -4.62 -14.23
C LEU A 217 -3.67 -4.97 -12.82
N GLY A 218 -4.97 -5.18 -12.64
CA GLY A 218 -5.55 -5.63 -11.37
C GLY A 218 -5.02 -7.00 -10.93
N ILE A 219 -4.97 -7.97 -11.84
CA ILE A 219 -4.37 -9.29 -11.57
C ILE A 219 -2.88 -9.16 -11.21
N PHE A 220 -2.15 -8.33 -11.96
CA PHE A 220 -0.74 -8.07 -11.67
C PHE A 220 -0.53 -7.51 -10.26
N VAL A 221 -1.35 -6.54 -9.83
CA VAL A 221 -1.30 -5.97 -8.48
C VAL A 221 -1.57 -7.03 -7.40
N ILE A 222 -2.52 -7.96 -7.63
CA ILE A 222 -2.78 -9.07 -6.71
C ILE A 222 -1.54 -9.98 -6.58
N ILE A 223 -0.92 -10.35 -7.71
CA ILE A 223 0.29 -11.17 -7.72
C ILE A 223 1.43 -10.45 -7.00
N ALA A 224 1.64 -9.17 -7.29
CA ALA A 224 2.65 -8.35 -6.62
C ALA A 224 2.41 -8.31 -5.10
N GLY A 225 1.16 -8.11 -4.66
CA GLY A 225 0.79 -8.14 -3.25
C GLY A 225 1.08 -9.48 -2.58
N ILE A 226 0.78 -10.60 -3.24
CA ILE A 226 1.12 -11.94 -2.73
C ILE A 226 2.64 -12.08 -2.59
N LEU A 227 3.39 -11.71 -3.63
CA LEU A 227 4.85 -11.79 -3.60
C LEU A 227 5.45 -10.94 -2.49
N THR A 228 5.02 -9.69 -2.33
CA THR A 228 5.46 -8.81 -1.23
C THR A 228 5.24 -9.48 0.12
N LYS A 229 4.06 -10.04 0.38
CA LYS A 229 3.79 -10.73 1.67
C LYS A 229 4.63 -11.98 1.86
N VAL A 230 4.89 -12.75 0.80
CA VAL A 230 5.79 -13.91 0.85
C VAL A 230 7.21 -13.48 1.22
N TYR A 231 7.74 -12.44 0.58
CA TYR A 231 9.08 -11.91 0.90
C TYR A 231 9.17 -11.28 2.30
N CYS A 232 8.08 -10.72 2.83
CA CYS A 232 8.06 -10.17 4.18
C CYS A 232 7.89 -11.24 5.28
N LEU A 233 7.16 -12.34 5.01
CA LEU A 233 6.78 -13.31 6.04
C LEU A 233 7.62 -14.58 6.08
N VAL A 234 8.23 -14.99 4.97
CA VAL A 234 9.00 -16.25 4.90
C VAL A 234 10.43 -15.98 5.38
N PRO A 235 10.87 -16.51 6.54
CA PRO A 235 12.17 -16.20 7.14
C PRO A 235 13.38 -16.39 6.20
N SER A 236 13.32 -17.40 5.33
CA SER A 236 14.38 -17.69 4.36
C SER A 236 14.42 -16.74 3.16
N LEU A 237 13.37 -15.93 2.97
CA LEU A 237 13.21 -14.96 1.89
C LEU A 237 13.15 -13.51 2.39
N ILE A 238 13.19 -13.29 3.72
CA ILE A 238 13.21 -11.93 4.28
C ILE A 238 14.40 -11.20 3.69
N SER A 239 14.12 -10.02 3.12
CA SER A 239 15.04 -9.25 2.28
C SER A 239 16.40 -8.92 2.91
N TYR A 240 16.63 -9.14 4.21
CA TYR A 240 17.96 -9.07 4.82
C TYR A 240 18.98 -9.98 4.13
N VAL A 241 18.57 -11.14 3.61
CA VAL A 241 19.48 -12.05 2.87
C VAL A 241 19.85 -11.49 1.50
N TYR A 242 19.06 -10.57 0.93
CA TYR A 242 19.30 -9.95 -0.38
C TYR A 242 19.91 -8.54 -0.29
N MET A 243 20.00 -7.96 0.91
CA MET A 243 20.61 -6.63 1.16
C MET A 243 22.05 -6.72 1.68
N ASN A 244 22.57 -7.94 1.89
CA ASN A 244 23.99 -8.25 2.14
C ASN A 244 24.68 -8.78 0.89
#